data_AF-A0A810NTG8-F1
#
_entry.id   AF-A0A810NTG8-F1
#
_cell.length_a   1.000
_cell.length_b   1.000
_cell.length_c   1.000
_cell.angle_alpha   90.00
_cell.angle_beta   90.00
_cell.angle_gamma   90.00
#
_symmetry.space_group_name_H-M   'P 1'
#
loop_
_entity.id
_entity.type
_entity.pdbx_description
1 polymer ?
#
loop_
_entity_poly.entity_id
_entity_poly.type
_entity_poly.pdbx_seq_one_letter_code
_entity_poly.pdbx_strand_id
1 'polypeptide(L)' 'MEWELQQVDSMIAELRSQAQQIRDEVGNREDGPGDPGDTSLLISSAEEQEALIAVLEDRRGKLRERLGRGAE' A
#
# COMPACT_ATOMS: atom_id res chain seq x y z
N MET A 1 12.87 10.75 15.29
CA MET A 1 12.75 10.77 13.82
C MET A 1 13.10 9.44 13.19
N GLU A 2 14.17 8.75 13.61
CA GLU A 2 14.50 7.40 13.08
C GLU A 2 13.43 6.36 13.39
N TRP A 3 12.92 6.32 14.63
CA TRP A 3 11.78 5.47 14.99
C TRP A 3 10.53 5.78 14.14
N GLU A 4 10.26 7.06 13.89
CA GLU A 4 9.14 7.51 13.07
C GLU A 4 9.29 7.04 11.60
N LEU A 5 10.50 7.11 11.04
CA LEU A 5 10.80 6.58 9.72
C LEU A 5 10.58 5.06 9.68
N GLN A 6 11.06 4.33 10.69
CA GLN A 6 10.86 2.87 10.78
C GLN A 6 9.39 2.48 10.86
N GLN A 7 8.57 3.23 11.62
CA GLN A 7 7.12 3.02 11.65
C GLN A 7 6.48 3.26 10.28
N VAL A 8 6.88 4.32 9.56
CA VAL A 8 6.38 4.60 8.22
C VAL A 8 6.77 3.51 7.22
N ASP A 9 8.02 3.08 7.23
CA ASP A 9 8.48 1.97 6.36
C ASP A 9 7.70 0.68 6.66
N SER A 10 7.43 0.39 7.94
CA SER A 10 6.64 -0.79 8.34
C SER A 10 5.19 -0.71 7.85
N MET A 11 4.55 0.45 7.98
CA MET A 11 3.17 0.65 7.50
C MET A 11 3.08 0.51 5.98
N ILE A 12 4.05 1.06 5.23
CA ILE A 12 4.10 0.91 3.77
C ILE A 12 4.26 -0.56 3.38
N ALA A 13 5.15 -1.30 4.06
CA ALA A 13 5.38 -2.71 3.79
C ALA A 13 4.12 -3.56 4.07
N GLU A 14 3.42 -3.26 5.17
CA GLU A 14 2.19 -3.96 5.54
C GLU A 14 1.07 -3.72 4.52
N LEU A 15 0.85 -2.46 4.12
CA LEU A 15 -0.17 -2.11 3.12
C LEU A 15 0.12 -2.73 1.75
N ARG A 16 1.39 -2.75 1.33
CA ARG A 16 1.79 -3.42 0.08
C ARG A 16 1.54 -4.93 0.14
N SER A 17 1.82 -5.56 1.29
CA SER A 17 1.54 -6.98 1.50
C SER A 17 0.04 -7.27 1.44
N GLN A 18 -0.79 -6.45 2.06
CA GLN A 18 -2.26 -6.58 2.02
C GLN A 18 -2.80 -6.40 0.60
N ALA A 19 -2.37 -5.36 -0.12
CA ALA A 19 -2.77 -5.14 -1.50
C ALA A 19 -2.35 -6.29 -2.42
N GLN A 20 -1.18 -6.89 -2.18
CA GLN A 20 -0.73 -8.07 -2.92
C GLN A 20 -1.59 -9.29 -2.63
N GLN A 21 -1.89 -9.57 -1.36
CA GLN A 21 -2.79 -10.66 -0.97
C GLN A 21 -4.17 -10.53 -1.62
N ILE A 22 -4.76 -9.33 -1.63
CA ILE A 22 -6.05 -9.08 -2.29
C ILE A 22 -5.96 -9.39 -3.79
N ARG A 23 -4.88 -8.95 -4.47
CA ARG A 23 -4.67 -9.25 -5.89
C ARG A 23 -4.51 -10.75 -6.15
N ASP A 24 -3.78 -11.46 -5.30
CA ASP A 24 -3.62 -12.91 -5.40
C ASP A 24 -4.97 -13.64 -5.19
N GLU A 25 -5.79 -13.21 -4.22
CA GLU A 25 -7.13 -13.75 -4.01
C GLU A 25 -8.08 -13.49 -5.19
N VAL A 26 -7.99 -12.31 -5.81
CA VAL A 26 -8.78 -11.95 -7.00
C VAL A 26 -8.31 -12.74 -8.22
N GLY A 27 -7.00 -12.79 -8.49
CA GLY A 27 -6.42 -13.53 -9.61
C GLY A 27 -6.70 -15.04 -9.52
N ASN A 28 -6.71 -15.61 -8.31
CA ASN A 28 -7.06 -17.00 -8.09
C ASN A 28 -8.59 -17.27 -8.23
N ARG A 29 -9.42 -16.22 -8.20
CA ARG A 29 -10.87 -16.29 -8.40
C ARG A 29 -11.27 -16.15 -9.88
N GLU A 30 -10.34 -15.83 -10.78
CA GLU A 30 -10.60 -15.72 -12.23
C GLU A 30 -11.09 -17.04 -12.89
N ASP A 31 -11.04 -18.18 -12.18
CA ASP A 31 -11.60 -19.47 -12.61
C ASP A 31 -13.09 -19.67 -12.21
N GLY A 32 -13.75 -18.69 -11.57
CA GLY A 32 -15.15 -18.80 -11.13
C GLY A 32 -15.97 -17.50 -11.30
N PRO A 33 -17.32 -17.59 -11.37
CA PRO A 33 -18.17 -16.43 -11.58
C PRO A 33 -18.16 -15.53 -10.33
N GLY A 34 -17.27 -14.53 -10.31
CA GLY A 34 -17.30 -13.44 -9.32
C GLY A 34 -18.46 -12.49 -9.61
N ASP A 35 -19.19 -12.08 -8.57
CA ASP A 35 -20.25 -11.07 -8.69
C ASP A 35 -19.64 -9.70 -9.07
N PRO A 36 -20.17 -8.98 -10.07
CA PRO A 36 -19.65 -7.68 -10.48
C PRO A 36 -19.58 -6.64 -9.35
N GLY A 37 -20.45 -6.73 -8.34
CA GLY A 37 -20.43 -5.87 -7.16
C GLY A 37 -19.22 -6.13 -6.28
N ASP A 38 -18.84 -7.39 -6.08
CA ASP A 38 -17.64 -7.77 -5.34
C ASP A 38 -16.37 -7.26 -6.03
N THR A 39 -16.29 -7.37 -7.37
CA THR A 39 -15.15 -6.85 -8.14
C THR A 39 -15.02 -5.32 -8.01
N SER A 40 -16.13 -4.57 -8.05
CA SER A 40 -16.08 -3.11 -7.91
C SER A 40 -15.63 -2.66 -6.52
N LEU A 41 -16.04 -3.36 -5.47
CA LEU A 41 -15.60 -3.10 -4.09
C LEU A 41 -14.10 -3.37 -3.92
N LEU A 42 -13.60 -4.45 -4.51
CA LEU A 42 -12.19 -4.82 -4.48
C LEU A 42 -11.31 -3.78 -5.22
N ILE A 43 -11.75 -3.30 -6.37
CA ILE A 43 -11.05 -2.22 -7.11
C ILE A 43 -10.99 -0.95 -6.27
N SER A 44 -12.13 -0.52 -5.70
CA SER A 44 -12.19 0.70 -4.88
C SER A 44 -11.29 0.61 -3.65
N SER A 45 -11.24 -0.56 -3.00
CA SER A 45 -10.35 -0.83 -1.86
C SER A 45 -8.88 -0.81 -2.26
N ALA A 46 -8.53 -1.30 -3.45
CA ALA A 46 -7.16 -1.23 -3.97
C ALA A 46 -6.73 0.22 -4.24
N GLU A 47 -7.60 1.02 -4.87
CA GLU A 47 -7.34 2.45 -5.14
C GLU A 47 -7.15 3.26 -3.83
N GLU A 48 -7.96 2.99 -2.81
CA GLU A 48 -7.82 3.63 -1.48
C GLU A 48 -6.48 3.27 -0.82
N GLN A 49 -6.05 2.01 -0.90
CA GLN A 49 -4.76 1.56 -0.39
C GLN A 49 -3.59 2.22 -1.14
N GLU A 50 -3.68 2.37 -2.47
CA GLU A 50 -2.65 3.06 -3.25
C GLU A 50 -2.53 4.54 -2.88
N ALA A 51 -3.67 5.23 -2.68
CA ALA A 51 -3.68 6.61 -2.21
C ALA A 51 -3.02 6.76 -0.82
N LEU A 52 -3.31 5.83 0.10
CA LEU A 52 -2.69 5.83 1.43
C LEU A 52 -1.18 5.57 1.36
N ILE A 53 -0.74 4.62 0.53
CA ILE A 53 0.69 4.35 0.31
C ILE A 53 1.41 5.60 -0.21
N ALA A 54 0.82 6.33 -1.16
CA ALA A 54 1.43 7.55 -1.70
C ALA A 54 1.64 8.63 -0.63
N VAL A 55 0.67 8.83 0.26
CA VAL A 55 0.79 9.77 1.39
C VAL A 55 1.91 9.34 2.35
N LEU A 56 2.02 8.04 2.63
CA LEU A 56 3.09 7.53 3.49
C LEU A 56 4.46 7.65 2.83
N GLU A 57 4.58 7.46 1.52
CA GLU A 57 5.85 7.64 0.79
C GLU A 57 6.31 9.10 0.77
N ASP A 58 5.40 10.06 0.58
CA ASP A 58 5.71 11.50 0.71
C ASP A 58 6.22 11.82 2.12
N ARG A 59 5.55 11.30 3.16
CA ARG A 59 5.98 11.47 4.54
C ARG A 59 7.34 10.83 4.81
N ARG A 60 7.60 9.63 4.27
CA ARG A 60 8.88 8.93 4.34
C ARG A 60 9.99 9.77 3.71
N GLY A 61 9.75 10.35 2.54
CA GLY A 61 10.68 11.27 1.86
C GLY A 61 11.07 12.44 2.74
N LYS A 62 10.08 13.17 3.25
CA LYS A 62 10.28 14.30 4.18
C LYS A 62 11.04 13.91 5.44
N LEU A 63 10.77 12.72 5.99
CA LEU A 63 11.50 12.20 7.15
C LEU A 63 12.95 11.87 6.84
N ARG A 64 13.23 11.27 5.67
CA ARG A 64 14.60 11.00 5.22
C ARG A 64 15.38 12.28 4.99
N GLU A 65 14.77 13.29 4.37
CA GLU A 65 15.39 14.62 4.21
C GLU A 65 15.75 15.25 5.56
N ARG A 66 14.82 15.24 6.52
CA ARG A 66 15.03 15.77 7.87
C ARG A 66 16.10 15.00 8.66
N LEU A 67 16.32 13.72 8.33
CA LEU A 67 17.37 12.88 8.91
C LEU A 67 18.71 13.00 8.19
N GLY A 68 18.81 13.81 7.13
CA GLY A 68 20.03 13.91 6.32
C GLY A 68 20.31 12.67 5.47
N ARG A 69 19.30 11.84 5.21
CA ARG A 69 19.36 10.61 4.39
C ARG A 69 18.75 10.82 2.98
N GLY A 70 18.76 12.07 2.51
CA GLY A 70 18.20 12.47 1.22
C GLY A 70 19.22 12.32 0.09
N ALA A 71 18.86 11.51 -0.91
CA ALA A 71 19.62 11.16 -2.13
C ALA A 71 20.95 10.39 -1.90
N GLU A 72 20.81 9.07 -1.69
CA GLU A 72 21.70 8.06 -2.28
C GLU A 72 20.92 7.30 -3.36
#